data_AF-A0A7H8HCU5-F1
#
_entry.id   AF-A0A7H8HCU5-F1
#
_cell.length_a   1.000
_cell.length_b   1.000
_cell.length_c   1.000
_cell.angle_alpha   90.00
_cell.angle_beta   90.00
_cell.angle_gamma   90.00
#
_symmetry.space_group_name_H-M   'P 1'
#
loop_
_entity.id
_entity.type
_entity.pdbx_description
1 polymer ?
#
loop_
_entity_poly.entity_id
_entity_poly.type
_entity_poly.pdbx_seq_one_letter_code
_entity_poly.pdbx_strand_id
1 'polypeptide(L)'
;MGELVLTVAGDQAHEAARLLTDLTPLHAVARTIPGDDLLTAVRNRHAEAVFLTGADRAALRTAQLALAVELTVLTEEDTLAIALTAATAVALSRRGRTPADARVLVVAPDSLPFLLPVLLAAGTADLTLWRPADAAAFPLAGLARDVDVVIDPLGGHDPGRGPALVTPGDPVAPLLALPGLLQDGPRTGDPQAHPDVHAACARALAGLTPVDRLLPELTDPDLTSRVADAVAAVRSC
;
A
#
# COMPACT_ATOMS: atom_id res chain seq x y z
N MET A 1 22.81 10.84 11.13
CA MET A 1 22.12 11.29 9.91
C MET A 1 21.77 10.00 9.18
N GLY A 2 20.51 9.58 9.27
CA GLY A 2 20.08 8.26 8.84
C GLY A 2 20.06 8.13 7.33
N GLU A 3 20.63 7.05 6.82
CA GLU A 3 20.59 6.71 5.40
C GLU A 3 19.39 5.76 5.16
N LEU A 4 18.50 6.15 4.24
CA LEU A 4 17.42 5.29 3.74
C LEU A 4 17.91 4.66 2.44
N VAL A 5 18.01 3.33 2.43
CA VAL A 5 18.47 2.62 1.22
C VAL A 5 17.26 2.10 0.48
N LEU A 6 16.99 2.68 -0.69
CA LEU A 6 15.94 2.25 -1.59
C LEU A 6 16.51 1.18 -2.51
N THR A 7 16.15 -0.07 -2.27
CA THR A 7 16.54 -1.16 -3.17
C THR A 7 15.39 -1.42 -4.12
N VAL A 8 15.53 -0.87 -5.31
CA VAL A 8 14.51 -0.92 -6.34
C VAL A 8 15.11 -1.64 -7.55
N ALA A 9 14.56 -2.81 -7.83
CA ALA A 9 14.78 -3.48 -9.10
C ALA A 9 13.82 -2.89 -10.13
N GLY A 10 14.05 -1.67 -10.62
CA GLY A 10 13.16 -1.08 -11.63
C GLY A 10 13.46 0.37 -12.00
N ASP A 11 12.93 0.81 -13.15
CA ASP A 11 13.19 2.13 -13.75
C ASP A 11 12.67 3.32 -12.92
N GLN A 12 11.72 3.09 -12.01
CA GLN A 12 11.12 4.10 -11.12
C GLN A 12 11.95 4.40 -9.86
N ALA A 13 13.05 3.66 -9.65
CA ALA A 13 13.92 3.75 -8.47
C ALA A 13 14.44 5.16 -8.17
N HIS A 14 14.97 5.80 -9.21
CA HIS A 14 15.64 7.09 -9.10
C HIS A 14 14.65 8.21 -8.82
N GLU A 15 13.45 8.11 -9.40
CA GLU A 15 12.38 9.08 -9.18
C GLU A 15 11.84 8.96 -7.76
N ALA A 16 11.53 7.74 -7.30
CA ALA A 16 11.13 7.48 -5.93
C ALA A 16 12.19 7.98 -4.92
N ALA A 17 13.48 7.76 -5.18
CA ALA A 17 14.57 8.22 -4.34
C ALA A 17 14.69 9.75 -4.27
N ARG A 18 14.54 10.44 -5.41
CA ARG A 18 14.49 11.90 -5.43
C ARG A 18 13.30 12.41 -4.61
N LEU A 19 12.11 11.88 -4.87
CA LEU A 19 10.89 12.29 -4.18
C LEU A 19 10.98 12.07 -2.68
N LEU A 20 11.50 10.93 -2.23
CA LEU A 20 11.69 10.65 -0.81
C LEU A 20 12.73 11.57 -0.17
N THR A 21 13.81 11.90 -0.88
CA THR A 21 14.82 12.85 -0.40
C THR A 21 14.25 14.27 -0.30
N ASP A 22 13.34 14.65 -1.19
CA ASP A 22 12.70 15.97 -1.19
C ASP A 22 11.60 16.08 -0.12
N LEU A 23 10.89 14.98 0.16
CA LEU A 23 9.70 14.94 1.05
C LEU A 23 9.99 14.46 2.48
N THR A 24 11.21 14.01 2.77
CA THR A 24 11.61 13.52 4.09
C THR A 24 12.99 14.04 4.48
N PRO A 25 13.32 14.09 5.78
CA PRO A 25 14.68 14.35 6.22
C PRO A 25 15.65 13.17 5.93
N LEU A 26 15.17 12.08 5.31
CA LEU A 26 15.98 10.91 4.98
C LEU A 26 16.68 11.13 3.65
N HIS A 27 17.97 10.80 3.58
CA HIS A 27 18.65 10.72 2.30
C HIS A 27 18.33 9.37 1.66
N ALA A 28 17.55 9.40 0.58
CA ALA A 28 17.06 8.21 -0.07
C ALA A 28 17.92 7.87 -1.29
N VAL A 29 18.49 6.66 -1.33
CA VAL A 29 19.44 6.25 -2.37
C VAL A 29 18.90 5.09 -3.18
N ALA A 30 18.63 5.32 -4.47
CA ALA A 30 18.24 4.28 -5.41
C ALA A 30 19.40 3.31 -5.70
N ARG A 31 19.13 2.00 -5.53
CA ARG A 31 20.05 0.92 -5.85
C ARG A 31 19.29 -0.25 -6.48
N THR A 32 19.79 -0.72 -7.62
CA THR A 32 19.36 -1.99 -8.20
C THR A 32 20.24 -3.10 -7.63
N ILE A 33 19.60 -4.10 -7.01
CA ILE A 33 20.29 -5.28 -6.49
C ILE A 33 19.77 -6.52 -7.23
N PRO A 34 20.66 -7.39 -7.73
CA PRO A 34 20.25 -8.70 -8.26
C PRO A 34 19.47 -9.51 -7.21
N GLY A 35 18.39 -10.18 -7.63
CA GLY A 35 17.47 -10.87 -6.70
C GLY A 35 18.13 -11.92 -5.79
N ASP A 36 19.16 -12.59 -6.29
CA ASP A 36 19.83 -13.71 -5.59
C ASP A 36 20.69 -13.22 -4.40
N ASP A 37 21.07 -11.94 -4.38
CA ASP A 37 21.96 -11.34 -3.38
C ASP A 37 21.25 -10.32 -2.47
N LEU A 38 19.93 -10.14 -2.58
CA LEU A 38 19.18 -9.07 -1.92
C LEU A 38 19.44 -8.99 -0.40
N LEU A 39 19.37 -10.12 0.30
CA LEU A 39 19.56 -10.18 1.75
C LEU A 39 20.98 -9.75 2.18
N THR A 40 22.00 -10.31 1.53
CA THR A 40 23.41 -10.01 1.82
C THR A 40 23.74 -8.57 1.46
N ALA A 41 23.26 -8.11 0.30
CA ALA A 41 23.52 -6.77 -0.19
C ALA A 41 22.85 -5.69 0.66
N VAL A 42 21.68 -5.96 1.27
CA VAL A 42 21.04 -5.05 2.24
C VAL A 42 21.75 -5.08 3.59
N ARG A 43 22.06 -6.27 4.14
CA ARG A 43 22.73 -6.39 5.46
C ARG A 43 24.10 -5.73 5.52
N ASN A 44 24.84 -5.75 4.41
CA ASN A 44 26.14 -5.10 4.30
C ASN A 44 26.02 -3.55 4.20
N ARG A 45 24.82 -2.99 4.36
CA ARG A 45 24.57 -1.55 4.36
C ARG A 45 24.18 -1.09 5.75
N HIS A 46 24.67 0.09 6.12
CA HIS A 46 24.25 0.81 7.31
C HIS A 46 22.99 1.63 7.00
N ALA A 47 21.90 0.97 6.62
CA ALA A 47 20.61 1.60 6.35
C ALA A 47 19.72 1.59 7.60
N GLU A 48 19.00 2.67 7.87
CA GLU A 48 18.00 2.71 8.95
C GLU A 48 16.65 2.12 8.52
N ALA A 49 16.38 2.14 7.21
CA ALA A 49 15.20 1.55 6.61
C ALA A 49 15.45 1.17 5.15
N VAL A 50 14.64 0.24 4.65
CA VAL A 50 14.68 -0.25 3.27
C VAL A 50 13.29 -0.30 2.70
N PHE A 51 13.15 0.17 1.46
CA PHE A 51 11.93 -0.02 0.68
C PHE A 51 12.25 -0.91 -0.54
N LEU A 52 11.51 -2.01 -0.65
CA LEU A 52 11.68 -3.07 -1.64
C LEU A 52 10.61 -2.97 -2.73
N THR A 53 11.02 -2.93 -4.00
CA THR A 53 10.09 -2.82 -5.15
C THR A 53 10.68 -3.47 -6.41
N GLY A 54 9.80 -3.87 -7.33
CA GLY A 54 10.15 -4.29 -8.69
C GLY A 54 10.68 -5.72 -8.85
N ALA A 55 10.70 -6.53 -7.79
CA ALA A 55 11.09 -7.94 -7.85
C ALA A 55 9.89 -8.89 -7.72
N ASP A 56 10.15 -10.19 -7.80
CA ASP A 56 9.16 -11.23 -7.49
C ASP A 56 8.62 -11.06 -6.06
N ARG A 57 7.29 -11.04 -5.91
CA ARG A 57 6.62 -10.73 -4.64
C ARG A 57 6.97 -11.71 -3.53
N ALA A 58 7.13 -12.99 -3.87
CA ALA A 58 7.50 -14.02 -2.90
C ALA A 58 8.94 -13.80 -2.41
N ALA A 59 9.87 -13.50 -3.34
CA ALA A 59 11.24 -13.12 -2.99
C ALA A 59 11.29 -11.87 -2.10
N LEU A 60 10.52 -10.82 -2.43
CA LEU A 60 10.43 -9.61 -1.60
C LEU A 60 9.89 -9.90 -0.20
N ARG A 61 8.86 -10.73 -0.08
CA ARG A 61 8.31 -11.13 1.22
C ARG A 61 9.30 -11.95 2.04
N THR A 62 10.02 -12.89 1.42
CA THR A 62 11.08 -13.65 2.10
C THR A 62 12.19 -12.72 2.59
N ALA A 63 12.65 -11.78 1.75
CA ALA A 63 13.66 -10.80 2.14
C ALA A 63 13.18 -9.88 3.27
N GLN A 64 11.94 -9.38 3.18
CA GLN A 64 11.32 -8.56 4.21
C GLN A 64 11.32 -9.26 5.56
N LEU A 65 10.81 -10.50 5.64
CA LEU A 65 10.77 -11.25 6.90
C LEU A 65 12.17 -11.50 7.49
N ALA A 66 13.16 -11.75 6.63
CA ALA A 66 14.54 -11.99 7.06
C ALA A 66 15.26 -10.72 7.56
N LEU A 67 14.88 -9.54 7.05
CA LEU A 67 15.49 -8.25 7.35
C LEU A 67 14.74 -7.47 8.44
N ALA A 68 13.43 -7.68 8.59
CA ALA A 68 12.55 -6.96 9.50
C ALA A 68 12.95 -7.10 10.99
N VAL A 69 13.77 -8.10 11.33
CA VAL A 69 14.29 -8.27 12.69
C VAL A 69 15.26 -7.13 13.08
N GLU A 70 15.95 -6.55 12.10
CA GLU A 70 17.09 -5.65 12.32
C GLU A 70 16.83 -4.23 11.82
N LEU A 71 15.91 -4.04 10.86
CA LEU A 71 15.59 -2.74 10.25
C LEU A 71 14.12 -2.63 9.83
N THR A 72 13.64 -1.41 9.59
CA THR A 72 12.35 -1.18 8.94
C THR A 72 12.45 -1.62 7.49
N VAL A 73 11.59 -2.55 7.06
CA VAL A 73 11.55 -3.02 5.68
C VAL A 73 10.13 -2.92 5.16
N LEU A 74 9.86 -1.97 4.28
CA LEU A 74 8.56 -1.82 3.62
C LEU A 74 8.67 -2.37 2.19
N THR A 75 7.59 -2.97 1.69
CA THR A 75 7.52 -3.32 0.27
C THR A 75 6.51 -2.45 -0.47
N GLU A 76 6.64 -2.41 -1.80
CA GLU A 76 5.64 -1.80 -2.68
C GLU A 76 4.25 -2.34 -2.39
N GLU A 77 4.12 -3.66 -2.16
CA GLU A 77 2.84 -4.29 -1.82
C GLU A 77 2.23 -3.75 -0.54
N ASP A 78 3.03 -3.55 0.53
CA ASP A 78 2.52 -3.02 1.79
C ASP A 78 1.91 -1.63 1.58
N THR A 79 2.64 -0.78 0.88
CA THR A 79 2.21 0.60 0.61
C THR A 79 1.11 0.71 -0.46
N LEU A 80 1.08 -0.22 -1.42
CA LEU A 80 -0.02 -0.34 -2.39
C LEU A 80 -1.32 -0.75 -1.69
N ALA A 81 -1.26 -1.64 -0.70
CA ALA A 81 -2.43 -1.99 0.10
C ALA A 81 -3.02 -0.75 0.79
N ILE A 82 -2.18 0.12 1.36
CA ILE A 82 -2.61 1.41 1.94
C ILE A 82 -3.30 2.28 0.89
N ALA A 83 -2.69 2.46 -0.28
CA ALA A 83 -3.25 3.28 -1.34
C ALA A 83 -4.61 2.73 -1.84
N LEU A 84 -4.72 1.43 -2.09
CA LEU A 84 -5.98 0.82 -2.52
C LEU A 84 -7.06 0.92 -1.43
N THR A 85 -6.70 0.79 -0.15
CA THR A 85 -7.64 1.03 0.96
C THR A 85 -8.08 2.49 1.04
N ALA A 86 -7.18 3.46 0.84
CA ALA A 86 -7.51 4.87 0.80
C ALA A 86 -8.47 5.19 -0.35
N ALA A 87 -8.14 4.72 -1.56
CA ALA A 87 -8.98 4.86 -2.74
C ALA A 87 -10.36 4.22 -2.57
N THR A 88 -10.43 3.08 -1.88
CA THR A 88 -11.69 2.43 -1.50
C THR A 88 -12.51 3.31 -0.57
N ALA A 89 -11.89 3.87 0.48
CA ALA A 89 -12.59 4.76 1.40
C ALA A 89 -13.15 6.01 0.70
N VAL A 90 -12.38 6.61 -0.22
CA VAL A 90 -12.83 7.74 -1.05
C VAL A 90 -13.98 7.33 -1.97
N ALA A 91 -13.86 6.18 -2.65
CA ALA A 91 -14.91 5.65 -3.53
C ALA A 91 -16.22 5.38 -2.78
N LEU A 92 -16.14 4.83 -1.56
CA LEU A 92 -17.31 4.61 -0.70
C LEU A 92 -17.94 5.92 -0.23
N SER A 93 -17.12 6.86 0.24
CA SER A 93 -17.59 8.18 0.70
C SER A 93 -18.36 8.92 -0.40
N ARG A 94 -17.86 8.88 -1.64
CA ARG A 94 -18.54 9.46 -2.82
C ARG A 94 -19.89 8.85 -3.13
N ARG A 95 -20.10 7.60 -2.71
CA ARG A 95 -21.37 6.88 -2.85
C ARG A 95 -22.26 7.03 -1.61
N GLY A 96 -21.86 7.86 -0.63
CA GLY A 96 -22.57 8.03 0.63
C GLY A 96 -22.52 6.79 1.53
N ARG A 97 -21.47 5.96 1.39
CA ARG A 97 -21.27 4.74 2.16
C ARG A 97 -20.13 4.91 3.16
N THR A 98 -20.24 4.19 4.28
CA THR A 98 -19.15 3.97 5.23
C THR A 98 -18.52 2.59 4.96
N PRO A 99 -17.26 2.34 5.36
CA PRO A 99 -16.67 1.01 5.28
C PRO A 99 -17.49 -0.08 6.00
N ALA A 100 -18.15 0.26 7.11
CA ALA A 100 -18.93 -0.68 7.92
C ALA A 100 -20.24 -1.13 7.25
N ASP A 101 -20.83 -0.29 6.41
CA ASP A 101 -22.13 -0.55 5.75
C ASP A 101 -22.00 -0.88 4.26
N ALA A 102 -20.76 -1.00 3.76
CA ALA A 102 -20.46 -1.21 2.35
C ALA A 102 -20.12 -2.67 2.05
N ARG A 103 -20.50 -3.10 0.84
CA ARG A 103 -20.09 -4.38 0.26
C ARG A 103 -18.91 -4.17 -0.65
N VAL A 104 -17.79 -4.81 -0.33
CA VAL A 104 -16.55 -4.69 -1.09
C VAL A 104 -16.15 -6.05 -1.65
N LEU A 105 -15.94 -6.12 -2.96
CA LEU A 105 -15.43 -7.32 -3.63
C LEU A 105 -13.95 -7.13 -3.96
N VAL A 106 -13.13 -8.10 -3.58
CA VAL A 106 -11.69 -8.13 -3.88
C VAL A 106 -11.40 -9.21 -4.91
N VAL A 107 -10.87 -8.77 -6.06
CA VAL A 107 -10.44 -9.63 -7.15
C VAL A 107 -9.02 -10.13 -6.90
N ALA A 108 -8.79 -11.42 -7.18
CA ALA A 108 -7.49 -12.08 -7.04
C ALA A 108 -6.81 -11.72 -5.70
N PRO A 109 -7.45 -12.01 -4.55
CA PRO A 109 -6.96 -11.58 -3.23
C PRO A 109 -5.55 -12.08 -2.92
N ASP A 110 -5.17 -13.23 -3.49
CA ASP A 110 -3.85 -13.84 -3.32
C ASP A 110 -2.72 -13.01 -3.99
N SER A 111 -3.07 -12.07 -4.89
CA SER A 111 -2.11 -11.17 -5.53
C SER A 111 -1.60 -10.06 -4.60
N LEU A 112 -2.41 -9.66 -3.61
CA LEU A 112 -2.03 -8.67 -2.61
C LEU A 112 -2.58 -9.08 -1.23
N PRO A 113 -2.03 -10.14 -0.61
CA PRO A 113 -2.64 -10.78 0.56
C PRO A 113 -2.85 -9.83 1.74
N PHE A 114 -1.96 -8.85 1.91
CA PHE A 114 -2.01 -7.89 3.01
C PHE A 114 -3.14 -6.85 2.87
N LEU A 115 -3.75 -6.72 1.69
CA LEU A 115 -4.88 -5.82 1.47
C LEU A 115 -6.08 -6.16 2.37
N LEU A 116 -6.38 -7.45 2.58
CA LEU A 116 -7.54 -7.86 3.38
C LEU A 116 -7.41 -7.45 4.86
N PRO A 117 -6.30 -7.73 5.56
CA PRO A 117 -6.06 -7.20 6.90
C PRO A 117 -6.20 -5.67 6.99
N VAL A 118 -5.68 -4.92 6.02
CA VAL A 118 -5.73 -3.45 6.03
C VAL A 118 -7.18 -2.95 5.83
N LEU A 119 -7.95 -3.58 4.94
CA LEU A 119 -9.37 -3.26 4.73
C LEU A 119 -10.21 -3.52 6.00
N LEU A 120 -9.96 -4.64 6.68
CA LEU A 120 -10.61 -4.99 7.94
C LEU A 120 -10.26 -3.98 9.05
N ALA A 121 -8.98 -3.65 9.22
CA ALA A 121 -8.51 -2.65 10.17
C ALA A 121 -9.00 -1.22 9.84
N ALA A 122 -9.31 -0.96 8.57
CA ALA A 122 -9.97 0.27 8.13
C ALA A 122 -11.49 0.27 8.41
N GLY A 123 -12.06 -0.83 8.91
CA GLY A 123 -13.47 -0.95 9.29
C GLY A 123 -14.37 -1.54 8.21
N THR A 124 -13.82 -2.15 7.16
CA THR A 124 -14.62 -2.82 6.12
C THR A 124 -15.21 -4.10 6.69
N ALA A 125 -16.54 -4.20 6.76
CA ALA A 125 -17.21 -5.32 7.43
C ALA A 125 -17.63 -6.45 6.47
N ASP A 126 -18.02 -6.12 5.23
CA ASP A 126 -18.53 -7.07 4.24
C ASP A 126 -17.56 -7.19 3.06
N LEU A 127 -16.73 -8.24 3.09
CA LEU A 127 -15.73 -8.56 2.07
C LEU A 127 -16.12 -9.84 1.32
N THR A 128 -16.30 -9.71 0.00
CA THR A 128 -16.43 -10.84 -0.92
C THR A 128 -15.13 -11.04 -1.69
N LEU A 129 -14.67 -12.29 -1.80
CA LEU A 129 -13.43 -12.62 -2.51
C LEU A 129 -13.77 -13.35 -3.81
N TRP A 130 -13.09 -13.00 -4.89
CA TRP A 130 -13.26 -13.65 -6.19
C TRP A 130 -11.92 -13.98 -6.83
N ARG A 131 -11.76 -15.20 -7.33
CA ARG A 131 -10.57 -15.61 -8.09
C ARG A 131 -10.91 -15.81 -9.56
N PRO A 132 -9.98 -15.51 -10.49
CA PRO A 132 -10.18 -15.82 -11.91
C PRO A 132 -10.51 -17.30 -12.19
N ALA A 133 -10.00 -18.22 -11.36
CA ALA A 133 -10.33 -19.64 -11.44
C ALA A 133 -11.83 -19.94 -11.21
N ASP A 134 -12.54 -19.08 -10.47
CA ASP A 134 -13.95 -19.23 -10.15
C ASP A 134 -14.86 -18.73 -11.28
N ALA A 135 -14.31 -18.04 -12.29
CA ALA A 135 -15.06 -17.32 -13.32
C ALA A 135 -16.08 -18.18 -14.08
N ALA A 136 -15.76 -19.47 -14.28
CA ALA A 136 -16.64 -20.39 -15.00
C ALA A 136 -17.95 -20.68 -14.24
N ALA A 137 -17.91 -20.72 -12.90
CA ALA A 137 -19.07 -20.97 -12.06
C ALA A 137 -19.71 -19.67 -11.54
N PHE A 138 -18.87 -18.66 -11.27
CA PHE A 138 -19.26 -17.38 -10.69
C PHE A 138 -18.64 -16.24 -11.50
N PRO A 139 -19.29 -15.78 -12.58
CA PRO A 139 -18.78 -14.66 -13.36
C PRO A 139 -18.70 -13.37 -12.54
N LEU A 140 -17.58 -12.63 -12.66
CA LEU A 140 -17.34 -11.39 -11.90
C LEU A 140 -18.49 -10.38 -12.03
N ALA A 141 -18.95 -10.11 -13.25
CA ALA A 141 -20.06 -9.19 -13.52
C ALA A 141 -21.41 -9.64 -12.91
N GLY A 142 -21.55 -10.90 -12.50
CA GLY A 142 -22.69 -11.38 -11.72
C GLY A 142 -22.58 -10.97 -10.26
N LEU A 143 -21.43 -11.29 -9.65
CA LEU A 143 -21.15 -10.97 -8.25
C LEU A 143 -21.07 -9.47 -7.99
N ALA A 144 -20.54 -8.70 -8.94
CA ALA A 144 -20.29 -7.28 -8.81
C ALA A 144 -21.56 -6.41 -8.88
N ARG A 145 -22.75 -6.96 -9.17
CA ARG A 145 -23.99 -6.17 -9.30
C ARG A 145 -24.45 -5.57 -7.98
N ASP A 146 -24.24 -6.31 -6.89
CA ASP A 146 -24.78 -5.98 -5.57
C ASP A 146 -23.71 -5.49 -4.60
N VAL A 147 -22.53 -5.09 -5.11
CA VAL A 147 -21.42 -4.55 -4.32
C VAL A 147 -21.24 -3.05 -4.59
N ASP A 148 -20.73 -2.33 -3.60
CA ASP A 148 -20.50 -0.88 -3.72
C ASP A 148 -19.16 -0.58 -4.41
N VAL A 149 -18.13 -1.38 -4.12
CA VAL A 149 -16.77 -1.25 -4.66
C VAL A 149 -16.23 -2.61 -5.08
N VAL A 150 -15.53 -2.64 -6.20
CA VAL A 150 -14.64 -3.73 -6.62
C VAL A 150 -13.21 -3.23 -6.56
N ILE A 151 -12.35 -3.95 -5.85
CA ILE A 151 -10.92 -3.71 -5.82
C ILE A 151 -10.25 -4.76 -6.67
N ASP A 152 -9.53 -4.33 -7.71
CA ASP A 152 -8.72 -5.19 -8.56
C ASP A 152 -7.25 -4.77 -8.49
N PRO A 153 -6.44 -5.41 -7.62
CA PRO A 153 -5.02 -5.12 -7.49
C PRO A 153 -4.20 -5.42 -8.75
N LEU A 154 -4.75 -6.13 -9.73
CA LEU A 154 -4.08 -6.44 -11.01
C LEU A 154 -4.50 -5.50 -12.14
N GLY A 155 -5.61 -4.76 -11.98
CA GLY A 155 -6.12 -3.78 -12.95
C GLY A 155 -6.60 -4.37 -14.29
N GLY A 156 -6.85 -5.68 -14.35
CA GLY A 156 -7.16 -6.42 -15.58
C GLY A 156 -8.62 -6.82 -15.74
N HIS A 157 -9.49 -6.52 -14.77
CA HIS A 157 -10.85 -7.01 -14.72
C HIS A 157 -11.88 -5.87 -14.79
N ASP A 158 -12.89 -6.08 -15.63
CA ASP A 158 -14.05 -5.18 -15.73
C ASP A 158 -15.23 -5.80 -14.96
N PRO A 159 -15.67 -5.21 -13.83
CA PRO A 159 -16.84 -5.67 -13.09
C PRO A 159 -18.17 -5.31 -13.78
N GLY A 160 -18.13 -4.51 -14.86
CA GLY A 160 -19.31 -3.97 -15.51
C GLY A 160 -19.84 -2.71 -14.80
N ARG A 161 -21.11 -2.38 -15.07
CA ARG A 161 -21.74 -1.16 -14.55
C ARG A 161 -22.27 -1.37 -13.14
N GLY A 162 -22.09 -0.37 -12.27
CA GLY A 162 -22.71 -0.34 -10.93
C GLY A 162 -21.72 0.00 -9.82
N PRO A 163 -20.74 -0.88 -9.54
CA PRO A 163 -19.75 -0.64 -8.50
C PRO A 163 -18.73 0.40 -8.93
N ALA A 164 -18.09 1.06 -7.95
CA ALA A 164 -16.85 1.77 -8.23
C ALA A 164 -15.71 0.76 -8.38
N LEU A 165 -14.86 0.95 -9.40
CA LEU A 165 -13.68 0.12 -9.63
C LEU A 165 -12.44 0.85 -9.08
N VAL A 166 -11.73 0.19 -8.17
CA VAL A 166 -10.46 0.65 -7.60
C VAL A 166 -9.36 -0.26 -8.12
N THR A 167 -8.36 0.32 -8.78
CA THR A 167 -7.18 -0.37 -9.32
C THR A 167 -5.92 0.41 -8.93
N PRO A 168 -4.71 -0.18 -9.02
CA PRO A 168 -3.47 0.52 -8.72
C PRO A 168 -3.32 1.85 -9.47
N GLY A 169 -3.80 1.92 -10.72
CA GLY A 169 -3.86 3.14 -11.52
C GLY A 169 -2.49 3.77 -11.77
N ASP A 170 -2.05 4.62 -10.84
CA ASP A 170 -0.83 5.41 -10.89
C ASP A 170 0.35 4.63 -10.25
N PRO A 171 1.48 4.44 -10.95
CA PRO A 171 2.67 3.80 -10.38
C PRO A 171 3.26 4.53 -9.16
N VAL A 172 2.86 5.79 -8.92
CA VAL A 172 3.29 6.59 -7.76
C VAL A 172 2.46 6.29 -6.52
N ALA A 173 1.31 5.63 -6.63
CA ALA A 173 0.42 5.35 -5.49
C ALA A 173 1.11 4.68 -4.28
N PRO A 174 2.03 3.72 -4.43
CA PRO A 174 2.80 3.13 -3.32
C PRO A 174 3.67 4.15 -2.57
N LEU A 175 4.06 5.26 -3.20
CA LEU A 175 4.93 6.26 -2.58
C LEU A 175 4.18 7.22 -1.65
N LEU A 176 2.85 7.28 -1.70
CA LEU A 176 2.06 8.30 -1.00
C LEU A 176 2.16 8.21 0.53
N ALA A 177 2.16 6.99 1.08
CA ALA A 177 2.25 6.78 2.53
C ALA A 177 3.70 6.64 3.03
N LEU A 178 4.63 6.33 2.12
CA LEU A 178 5.98 5.92 2.47
C LEU A 178 6.76 7.00 3.26
N PRO A 179 6.76 8.29 2.88
CA PRO A 179 7.41 9.36 3.65
C PRO A 179 7.02 9.39 5.13
N GLY A 180 5.71 9.41 5.44
CA GLY A 180 5.22 9.48 6.81
C GLY A 180 5.43 8.18 7.60
N LEU A 181 5.28 7.03 6.93
CA LEU A 181 5.60 5.72 7.53
C LEU A 181 7.06 5.62 7.95
N LEU A 182 8.00 6.17 7.16
CA LEU A 182 9.42 6.13 7.50
C LEU A 182 9.80 7.09 8.63
N GLN A 183 9.01 8.16 8.85
CA GLN A 183 9.21 9.08 9.97
C GLN A 183 8.79 8.45 11.31
N ASP A 184 7.58 7.92 11.42
CA ASP A 184 7.01 7.50 12.72
C ASP A 184 6.55 6.03 12.80
N GLY A 185 6.75 5.27 11.72
CA GLY A 185 6.35 3.86 11.64
C GLY A 185 7.17 2.91 12.52
N PRO A 186 6.74 1.63 12.57
CA PRO A 186 7.47 0.57 13.26
C PRO A 186 8.92 0.48 12.75
N ARG A 187 9.87 0.53 13.68
CA ARG A 187 11.31 0.54 13.37
C ARG A 187 11.87 -0.86 13.08
N THR A 188 11.18 -1.90 13.53
CA THR A 188 11.53 -3.32 13.39
C THR A 188 10.26 -4.14 13.54
N GLY A 189 10.28 -5.39 13.08
CA GLY A 189 9.17 -6.32 13.12
C GLY A 189 8.44 -6.41 11.78
N ASP A 190 7.65 -7.48 11.61
CA ASP A 190 6.86 -7.68 10.41
C ASP A 190 5.86 -6.52 10.23
N PRO A 191 5.97 -5.69 9.18
CA PRO A 191 5.02 -4.60 8.96
C PRO A 191 3.59 -5.09 8.78
N GLN A 192 3.42 -6.35 8.36
CA GLN A 192 2.11 -6.97 8.21
C GLN A 192 1.48 -7.37 9.56
N ALA A 193 2.24 -7.33 10.66
CA ALA A 193 1.71 -7.48 12.00
C ALA A 193 0.98 -6.23 12.53
N HIS A 194 1.00 -5.11 11.79
CA HIS A 194 0.44 -3.83 12.21
C HIS A 194 -0.60 -3.27 11.23
N PRO A 195 -1.64 -4.02 10.84
CA PRO A 195 -2.64 -3.55 9.86
C PRO A 195 -3.35 -2.26 10.30
N ASP A 196 -3.46 -1.98 11.60
CA ASP A 196 -4.05 -0.75 12.13
C ASP A 196 -3.23 0.51 11.78
N VAL A 197 -1.90 0.40 11.71
CA VAL A 197 -1.00 1.49 11.30
C VAL A 197 -1.23 1.80 9.81
N HIS A 198 -1.29 0.76 8.98
CA HIS A 198 -1.55 0.89 7.54
C HIS A 198 -2.95 1.45 7.28
N ALA A 199 -3.95 1.00 8.04
CA ALA A 199 -5.31 1.54 7.97
C ALA A 199 -5.38 3.02 8.40
N ALA A 200 -4.63 3.43 9.42
CA ALA A 200 -4.53 4.84 9.81
C ALA A 200 -3.89 5.69 8.71
N CYS A 201 -2.83 5.19 8.06
CA CYS A 201 -2.25 5.84 6.88
C CYS A 201 -3.29 5.98 5.76
N ALA A 202 -4.05 4.92 5.47
CA ALA A 202 -5.08 4.94 4.43
C ALA A 202 -6.17 5.99 4.72
N ARG A 203 -6.58 6.12 5.98
CA ARG A 203 -7.51 7.18 6.42
C ARG A 203 -6.92 8.58 6.26
N ALA A 204 -5.64 8.78 6.57
CA ALA A 204 -4.96 10.05 6.36
C ALA A 204 -4.91 10.43 4.87
N LEU A 205 -4.53 9.49 3.99
CA LEU A 205 -4.55 9.68 2.54
C LEU A 205 -5.95 10.01 2.03
N ALA A 206 -6.97 9.27 2.47
CA ALA A 206 -8.35 9.52 2.08
C ALA A 206 -8.83 10.92 2.50
N GLY A 207 -8.41 11.39 3.68
CA GLY A 207 -8.74 12.73 4.18
C GLY A 207 -8.07 13.89 3.41
N LEU A 208 -6.95 13.62 2.75
CA LEU A 208 -6.25 14.58 1.87
C LEU A 208 -6.70 14.51 0.42
N THR A 209 -7.48 13.48 0.05
CA THR A 209 -7.80 13.23 -1.35
C THR A 209 -8.78 14.29 -1.90
N PRO A 210 -8.43 14.97 -3.01
CA PRO A 210 -9.34 15.90 -3.68
C PRO A 210 -10.65 15.26 -4.17
N VAL A 211 -11.71 16.06 -4.31
CA VAL A 211 -13.07 15.60 -4.67
C VAL A 211 -13.18 14.95 -6.06
N ASP A 212 -12.19 15.15 -6.93
CA ASP A 212 -12.12 14.63 -8.30
C ASP A 212 -11.17 13.42 -8.45
N ARG A 213 -10.43 13.03 -7.41
CA ARG A 213 -9.40 11.96 -7.47
C ARG A 213 -9.59 10.84 -6.46
N LEU A 214 -9.07 9.63 -6.70
CA LEU A 214 -9.16 8.57 -5.69
C LEU A 214 -8.00 8.56 -4.69
N LEU A 215 -6.95 9.33 -4.97
CA LEU A 215 -5.76 9.47 -4.13
C LEU A 215 -5.29 10.93 -4.13
N PRO A 216 -4.56 11.38 -3.07
CA PRO A 216 -3.95 12.70 -3.05
C PRO A 216 -2.79 12.80 -4.04
N GLU A 217 -2.34 14.03 -4.31
CA GLU A 217 -1.12 14.26 -5.07
C GLU A 217 0.11 14.04 -4.20
N LEU A 218 1.16 13.45 -4.77
CA LEU A 218 2.43 13.27 -4.04
C LEU A 218 3.07 14.62 -3.65
N THR A 219 2.78 15.68 -4.40
CA THR A 219 3.27 17.04 -4.15
C THR A 219 2.46 17.81 -3.10
N ASP A 220 1.43 17.19 -2.50
CA ASP A 220 0.68 17.82 -1.41
C ASP A 220 1.62 18.06 -0.20
N PRO A 221 1.80 19.31 0.26
CA PRO A 221 2.75 19.64 1.32
C PRO A 221 2.38 19.03 2.68
N ASP A 222 1.10 18.69 2.90
CA ASP A 222 0.62 18.12 4.16
C ASP A 222 0.68 16.58 4.17
N LEU A 223 1.03 15.95 3.04
CA LEU A 223 1.00 14.50 2.87
C LEU A 223 1.85 13.76 3.92
N THR A 224 3.14 14.11 4.01
CA THR A 224 4.08 13.45 4.91
C THR A 224 3.67 13.61 6.37
N SER A 225 3.35 14.84 6.80
CA SER A 225 3.03 15.14 8.20
C SER A 225 1.74 14.46 8.65
N ARG A 226 0.69 14.47 7.80
CA ARG A 226 -0.59 13.83 8.13
C ARG A 226 -0.48 12.32 8.26
N VAL A 227 0.32 11.68 7.41
CA VAL A 227 0.57 10.25 7.52
C VAL A 227 1.38 9.95 8.78
N ALA A 228 2.43 10.71 9.07
CA ALA A 228 3.23 10.55 10.28
C ALA A 228 2.39 10.72 11.57
N ASP A 229 1.56 11.76 11.65
CA ASP A 229 0.64 12.00 12.77
C ASP A 229 -0.34 10.84 12.98
N ALA A 230 -0.89 10.30 11.90
CA ALA A 230 -1.82 9.17 11.95
C ALA A 230 -1.14 7.90 12.50
N VAL A 231 0.12 7.66 12.10
CA VAL A 231 0.94 6.56 12.61
C VAL A 231 1.24 6.75 14.10
N ALA A 232 1.66 7.95 14.50
CA ALA A 232 1.98 8.27 15.89
C ALA A 232 0.77 8.11 16.83
N ALA A 233 -0.43 8.47 16.36
CA ALA A 233 -1.68 8.32 17.11
C ALA A 233 -1.99 6.85 17.42
N VAL A 234 -1.83 5.92 16.47
CA VAL A 234 -2.08 4.48 16.70
C VAL A 234 -1.12 3.90 17.73
N ARG A 235 0.14 4.34 17.73
CA ARG A 235 1.17 3.86 18.66
C ARG A 235 1.00 4.34 20.10
N SER A 236 0.16 5.35 20.29
CA SER A 236 -0.10 5.96 21.61
C SER A 236 -1.30 5.35 22.32
N CYS A 237 -2.01 4.42 21.68
CA CYS A 237 -3.17 3.69 22.19
C CYS A 237 -2.75 2.31 22.73
#